data_AF-A0A9D7DFU5-F1
#
_entry.id   AF-A0A9D7DFU5-F1
#
_cell.length_a   1.000
_cell.length_b   1.000
_cell.length_c   1.000
_cell.angle_alpha   90.00
_cell.angle_beta   90.00
_cell.angle_gamma   90.00
#
_symmetry.space_group_name_H-M   'P 1'
#
loop_
_entity.id
_entity.type
_entity.pdbx_description
1 polymer ?
#
loop_
_entity_poly.entity_id
_entity_poly.type
_entity_poly.pdbx_seq_one_letter_code
_entity_poly.pdbx_strand_id
1 'polypeptide(L)'
;MKRQPEFPGGQEAMARFVVKNTKYPPEMIDANVQGRVYMEFVVRKDGRITDVEVKRGVARQLDEEAERVVKSMPNWKPAIMNGKPVACTMILPVKFTLK
;
A
#
# COMPACT_ATOMS: atom_id res chain seq x y z
N MET A 1 22.51 0.66 14.03
CA MET A 1 21.13 1.19 14.08
C MET A 1 20.41 0.81 12.79
N LYS A 2 19.22 0.20 12.89
CA LYS A 2 18.37 -0.19 11.75
C LYS A 2 17.01 0.51 11.90
N ARG A 3 16.46 1.04 10.81
CA ARG A 3 15.10 1.61 10.76
C ARG A 3 14.36 1.05 9.56
N GLN A 4 13.09 0.73 9.74
CA GLN A 4 12.22 0.30 8.65
C GLN A 4 11.75 1.49 7.81
N PRO A 5 11.25 1.25 6.59
CA PRO A 5 10.58 2.30 5.83
C PRO A 5 9.35 2.82 6.57
N GLU A 6 9.09 4.12 6.46
CA GLU A 6 7.95 4.75 7.15
C GLU A 6 7.21 5.71 6.22
N PHE A 7 5.89 5.56 6.15
CA PHE A 7 5.02 6.49 5.45
C PHE A 7 5.11 7.90 6.10
N PRO A 8 5.03 9.00 5.34
CA PRO A 8 5.05 10.34 5.93
C PRO A 8 3.91 10.55 6.94
N GLY A 9 4.27 10.77 8.21
CA GLY A 9 3.29 10.87 9.31
C GLY A 9 2.94 9.53 9.97
N GLY A 10 3.68 8.46 9.67
CA GLY A 10 3.57 7.16 10.33
C GLY A 10 2.41 6.29 9.86
N GLN A 11 2.18 5.19 10.57
CA GLN A 11 1.18 4.18 10.19
C GLN A 11 -0.25 4.73 10.17
N GLU A 12 -0.60 5.64 11.08
CA GLU A 12 -1.94 6.22 11.09
C GLU A 12 -2.20 7.11 9.88
N ALA A 13 -1.22 7.92 9.48
CA ALA A 13 -1.33 8.76 8.29
C ALA A 13 -1.48 7.90 7.03
N MET A 14 -0.77 6.77 6.96
CA MET A 14 -0.92 5.79 5.91
C MET A 14 -2.33 5.19 5.89
N ALA A 15 -2.85 4.74 7.04
CA ALA A 15 -4.20 4.18 7.13
C ALA A 15 -5.27 5.20 6.69
N ARG A 16 -5.14 6.46 7.13
CA ARG A 16 -6.01 7.56 6.68
C ARG A 16 -5.87 7.82 5.18
N PHE A 17 -4.66 7.79 4.64
CA PHE A 17 -4.41 7.96 3.21
C PHE A 17 -5.09 6.87 2.41
N VAL A 18 -4.94 5.60 2.81
CA VAL A 18 -5.59 4.46 2.13
C VAL A 18 -7.10 4.64 2.17
N VAL A 19 -7.71 4.83 3.33
CA VAL A 19 -9.18 5.00 3.45
C VAL A 19 -9.69 6.19 2.63
N LYS A 20 -8.95 7.31 2.61
CA LYS A 20 -9.35 8.51 1.86
C LYS A 20 -9.24 8.32 0.34
N ASN A 21 -8.27 7.55 -0.12
CA ASN A 21 -7.98 7.41 -1.55
C ASN A 21 -8.59 6.15 -2.16
N THR A 22 -8.95 5.14 -1.38
CA THR A 22 -9.62 3.92 -1.85
C THR A 22 -11.05 4.23 -2.26
N LYS A 23 -11.40 3.83 -3.48
CA LYS A 23 -12.74 3.88 -4.04
C LYS A 23 -13.25 2.46 -4.18
N TYR A 24 -14.43 2.17 -3.67
CA TYR A 24 -15.04 0.85 -3.86
C TYR A 24 -15.68 0.80 -5.26
N PRO A 25 -15.27 -0.13 -6.15
CA PRO A 25 -15.93 -0.29 -7.45
C PRO A 25 -17.41 -0.65 -7.26
N PRO A 26 -18.38 0.02 -7.92
CA PRO A 26 -19.81 -0.24 -7.74
C PRO A 26 -20.20 -1.72 -7.95
N GLU A 27 -19.64 -2.36 -8.97
CA GLU A 27 -19.85 -3.78 -9.27
C GLU A 27 -19.51 -4.70 -8.07
N MET A 28 -18.48 -4.33 -7.30
CA MET A 28 -18.04 -5.09 -6.14
C MET A 28 -18.94 -4.85 -4.92
N ILE A 29 -19.60 -3.68 -4.86
CA ILE A 29 -20.63 -3.38 -3.85
C ILE A 29 -21.85 -4.25 -4.14
N ASP A 30 -22.35 -4.24 -5.38
CA ASP A 30 -23.54 -5.00 -5.79
C ASP A 30 -23.33 -6.51 -5.61
N ALA A 31 -22.14 -6.99 -5.91
CA ALA A 31 -21.76 -8.39 -5.73
C ALA A 31 -21.38 -8.77 -4.29
N ASN A 32 -21.44 -7.83 -3.33
CA ASN A 32 -21.05 -8.02 -1.93
C ASN A 32 -19.64 -8.61 -1.73
N VAL A 33 -18.71 -8.34 -2.65
CA VAL A 33 -17.35 -8.86 -2.61
C VAL A 33 -16.53 -8.03 -1.64
N GLN A 34 -16.05 -8.62 -0.55
CA GLN A 34 -15.23 -7.96 0.48
C GLN A 34 -13.93 -8.72 0.71
N GLY A 35 -12.91 -8.06 1.28
CA GLY A 35 -11.68 -8.74 1.65
C GLY A 35 -10.49 -7.83 1.90
N ARG A 36 -9.31 -8.44 1.86
CA ARG A 36 -8.02 -7.74 1.99
C ARG A 36 -7.15 -8.10 0.80
N VAL A 37 -6.79 -7.08 0.01
CA VAL A 37 -5.79 -7.21 -1.03
C VAL A 37 -4.43 -6.94 -0.41
N TYR A 38 -3.50 -7.87 -0.53
CA TYR A 38 -2.14 -7.71 -0.04
C TYR A 38 -1.26 -7.24 -1.19
N MET A 39 -0.78 -6.01 -1.09
CA MET A 39 0.12 -5.41 -2.06
C MET A 39 1.55 -5.55 -1.58
N GLU A 40 2.45 -6.01 -2.44
CA GLU A 40 3.89 -5.99 -2.25
C GLU A 40 4.49 -4.85 -3.07
N PHE A 41 5.44 -4.12 -2.50
CA PHE A 41 6.14 -3.06 -3.21
C PHE A 41 7.52 -2.78 -2.60
N VAL A 42 8.40 -2.15 -3.37
CA VAL A 42 9.74 -1.76 -2.93
C VAL A 42 9.78 -0.27 -2.61
N VAL A 43 10.15 0.07 -1.37
CA VAL A 43 10.54 1.43 -1.02
C VAL A 43 12.01 1.61 -1.34
N ARG A 44 12.32 2.46 -2.33
CA ARG A 44 13.68 2.77 -2.76
C ARG A 44 14.39 3.67 -1.73
N LYS A 45 15.71 3.74 -1.85
CA LYS A 45 16.59 4.58 -1.00
C LYS A 45 16.29 6.09 -1.06
N ASP A 46 15.57 6.56 -2.09
CA ASP A 46 15.09 7.94 -2.23
C ASP A 46 13.63 8.12 -1.77
N GLY A 47 13.02 7.07 -1.22
CA GLY A 47 11.64 7.08 -0.74
C GLY A 47 10.58 6.77 -1.78
N ARG A 48 10.93 6.68 -3.07
CA ARG A 48 9.95 6.32 -4.11
C ARG A 48 9.51 4.87 -3.98
N ILE A 49 8.25 4.60 -4.31
CA ILE A 49 7.73 3.25 -4.41
C ILE A 49 7.95 2.73 -5.83
N THR A 50 8.45 1.52 -5.97
CA THR A 50 8.58 0.78 -7.24
C THR A 50 8.09 -0.65 -7.07
N ASP A 51 8.00 -1.37 -8.19
CA ASP A 51 7.74 -2.83 -8.20
C ASP A 51 6.47 -3.20 -7.41
N VAL A 52 5.38 -2.46 -7.68
CA VAL A 52 4.09 -2.66 -7.02
C VAL A 52 3.39 -3.87 -7.65
N GLU A 53 3.16 -4.89 -6.85
CA GLU A 53 2.56 -6.16 -7.28
C GLU A 53 1.49 -6.64 -6.30
N VAL A 54 0.50 -7.37 -6.82
CA VAL A 54 -0.53 -7.99 -6.00
C VAL A 54 0.00 -9.32 -5.48
N LYS A 55 0.33 -9.38 -4.19
CA LYS A 55 0.79 -10.63 -3.54
C LYS A 55 -0.36 -11.59 -3.26
N ARG A 56 -1.51 -11.06 -2.87
CA ARG A 56 -2.74 -11.83 -2.66
C ARG A 56 -3.94 -10.96 -2.96
N GLY A 57 -4.59 -11.26 -4.08
CA GLY A 57 -5.79 -10.57 -4.54
C GLY A 57 -7.07 -11.10 -3.92
N VAL A 58 -8.16 -10.39 -4.19
CA VAL A 58 -9.55 -10.80 -3.86
C VAL A 58 -10.37 -10.92 -5.14
N ALA A 59 -10.37 -9.86 -5.95
CA ALA A 59 -11.06 -9.78 -7.22
C ALA A 59 -10.34 -8.73 -8.07
N ARG A 60 -10.28 -8.92 -9.39
CA ARG A 60 -9.48 -8.09 -10.29
C ARG A 60 -9.72 -6.60 -10.10
N GLN A 61 -10.98 -6.17 -9.97
CA GLN A 61 -11.35 -4.77 -9.78
C GLN A 61 -10.87 -4.20 -8.43
N LEU A 62 -10.86 -5.01 -7.36
CA LEU A 62 -10.31 -4.59 -6.06
C LEU A 62 -8.79 -4.56 -6.08
N ASP A 63 -8.18 -5.49 -6.81
CA ASP A 63 -6.73 -5.58 -6.96
C ASP A 63 -6.18 -4.38 -7.73
N GLU A 64 -6.80 -4.03 -8.87
CA GLU A 64 -6.48 -2.85 -9.68
C GLU A 64 -6.61 -1.55 -8.87
N GLU A 65 -7.67 -1.43 -8.05
CA GLU A 65 -7.85 -0.26 -7.20
C GLU A 65 -6.80 -0.20 -6.08
N ALA A 66 -6.48 -1.32 -5.44
CA ALA A 66 -5.42 -1.37 -4.43
C ALA A 66 -4.07 -0.96 -5.03
N GLU A 67 -3.76 -1.44 -6.22
CA GLU A 67 -2.56 -1.06 -6.97
C GLU A 67 -2.52 0.44 -7.26
N ARG A 68 -3.62 1.03 -7.72
CA ARG A 68 -3.74 2.48 -7.96
C ARG A 68 -3.48 3.28 -6.67
N VAL A 69 -4.06 2.86 -5.55
CA VAL A 69 -3.86 3.54 -4.25
C VAL A 69 -2.39 3.47 -3.83
N VAL A 70 -1.75 2.30 -3.90
CA VAL A 70 -0.33 2.15 -3.53
C VAL A 70 0.57 2.98 -4.45
N LYS A 71 0.34 2.98 -5.77
CA LYS A 71 1.08 3.81 -6.72
C LYS A 71 0.91 5.31 -6.51
N SER A 72 -0.21 5.73 -5.90
CA SER A 72 -0.49 7.15 -5.61
C SER A 72 0.12 7.67 -4.31
N MET A 73 0.78 6.81 -3.53
CA MET A 73 1.36 7.21 -2.25
C MET A 73 2.50 8.23 -2.43
N PRO A 74 2.65 9.17 -1.47
CA PRO A 74 3.81 10.07 -1.45
C PRO A 74 5.11 9.31 -1.21
N ASN A 75 6.24 9.97 -1.40
CA ASN A 75 7.55 9.40 -1.07
C ASN A 75 7.64 9.03 0.42
N TRP A 76 8.07 7.81 0.69
CA TRP A 76 8.29 7.26 2.03
C TRP A 76 9.64 7.68 2.59
N LYS A 77 9.79 7.60 3.91
CA LYS A 77 11.12 7.56 4.52
C LYS A 77 11.74 6.19 4.22
N PRO A 78 12.94 6.12 3.62
CA PRO A 78 13.57 4.85 3.28
C PRO A 78 14.01 4.09 4.54
N ALA A 79 14.18 2.77 4.41
CA ALA A 79 14.85 1.99 5.45
C ALA A 79 16.29 2.47 5.63
N ILE A 80 16.76 2.48 6.87
CA ILE A 80 18.17 2.78 7.19
C ILE A 80 18.83 1.52 7.72
N MET A 81 19.95 1.13 7.11
CA MET A 81 20.79 0.04 7.59
C MET A 81 22.24 0.54 7.69
N ASN A 82 22.85 0.39 8.87
CA ASN A 82 24.21 0.86 9.15
C ASN A 82 24.43 2.35 8.77
N GLY A 83 23.42 3.19 9.06
CA GLY A 83 23.47 4.62 8.78
C GLY A 83 23.20 5.02 7.32
N LYS A 84 23.01 4.04 6.41
CA LYS A 84 22.78 4.29 4.98
C LYS A 84 21.34 3.95 4.58
N PRO A 85 20.70 4.72 3.68
CA PRO A 85 19.41 4.37 3.14
C PRO A 85 19.52 3.15 2.22
N VAL A 86 18.64 2.19 2.42
CA VAL A 86 18.57 0.94 1.64
C VAL A 86 17.17 0.73 1.09
N ALA A 87 17.07 0.07 -0.06
CA ALA A 87 15.79 -0.34 -0.59
C ALA A 87 15.23 -1.50 0.25
N CYS A 88 13.92 -1.52 0.46
CA CYS A 88 13.26 -2.52 1.30
C CYS A 88 11.88 -2.87 0.73
N THR A 89 11.60 -4.16 0.64
CA THR A 89 10.28 -4.68 0.24
C THR A 89 9.32 -4.60 1.41
N MET A 90 8.11 -4.11 1.14
CA MET A 90 7.03 -3.90 2.09
C MET A 90 5.79 -4.64 1.60
N ILE A 91 4.96 -5.09 2.55
CA ILE A 91 3.63 -5.65 2.28
C ILE A 91 2.60 -4.79 2.99
N LEU A 92 1.59 -4.32 2.25
CA LEU A 92 0.49 -3.53 2.79
C LEU A 92 -0.85 -4.22 2.51
N PRO A 93 -1.63 -4.55 3.55
CA PRO A 93 -3.01 -4.99 3.37
C PRO A 93 -3.94 -3.79 3.12
N VAL A 94 -4.56 -3.73 1.95
CA VAL A 94 -5.64 -2.79 1.62
C VAL A 94 -6.97 -3.47 1.91
N LYS A 95 -7.73 -2.94 2.86
CA LYS A 95 -8.98 -3.53 3.34
C LYS A 95 -10.18 -2.93 2.57
N PHE A 96 -10.95 -3.80 1.92
CA PHE A 96 -12.23 -3.48 1.31
C PHE A 96 -13.34 -4.11 2.15
N THR A 97 -14.13 -3.26 2.80
CA THR A 97 -15.31 -3.68 3.57
C THR A 97 -16.46 -2.77 3.28
N LEU A 98 -17.63 -3.36 3.05
CA LEU A 98 -18.90 -2.66 3.00
C LEU A 98 -19.33 -2.42 4.45
N LYS A 99 -19.81 -1.20 4.73
CA LYS A 99 -20.36 -0.84 6.04
C LYS A 99 -21.83 -1.21 6.11
#